data_AF-A0A529K5W6-F1
#
_entry.id   AF-A0A529K5W6-F1
#
_cell.length_a   1.000
_cell.length_b   1.000
_cell.length_c   1.000
_cell.angle_alpha   90.00
_cell.angle_beta   90.00
_cell.angle_gamma   90.00
#
_symmetry.space_group_name_H-M   'P 1'
#
loop_
_entity.id
_entity.type
_entity.pdbx_description
1 polymer ?
#
loop_
_entity_poly.entity_id
_entity_poly.type
_entity_poly.pdbx_seq_one_letter_code
_entity_poly.pdbx_strand_id
1 'polypeptide(L)'
;MENGKSKVQSKSEGLSRRSVLELGALGLAATMLPGLALAQDKKLKVAAIFATPTEEPWVHQIHVALQRAEKELGIEYKWSEKVQTADFSRVMREYAQGGYELVLG
;
A
#
# COMPACT_ATOMS: atom_id res chain seq x y z
N MET A 1 40.87 24.72 -63.09
CA MET A 1 40.81 26.13 -62.63
C MET A 1 39.35 26.39 -62.32
N GLU A 2 38.88 26.82 -61.16
CA GLU A 2 39.46 27.18 -59.89
C GLU A 2 38.24 27.41 -58.96
N ASN A 3 38.29 26.89 -57.73
CA ASN A 3 37.67 27.34 -56.46
C ASN A 3 36.20 27.83 -56.47
N GLY A 4 35.24 27.28 -55.71
CA GLY A 4 35.31 26.63 -54.40
C GLY A 4 35.32 27.64 -53.26
N LYS A 5 34.15 28.20 -52.86
CA LYS A 5 33.97 28.91 -51.57
C LYS A 5 32.51 28.91 -51.06
N SER A 6 32.41 28.63 -49.74
CA SER A 6 31.37 29.10 -48.79
C SER A 6 30.01 28.38 -48.83
N LYS A 7 29.47 27.76 -47.78
CA LYS A 7 29.74 27.79 -46.33
C LYS A 7 29.07 26.54 -45.73
N VAL A 8 29.84 25.59 -45.21
CA VAL A 8 29.27 24.48 -44.44
C VAL A 8 28.84 25.05 -43.09
N GLN A 9 27.53 25.20 -42.90
CA GLN A 9 26.94 25.61 -41.64
C GLN A 9 26.96 24.41 -40.69
N SER A 10 28.07 24.25 -39.96
CA SER A 10 28.15 23.32 -38.84
C SER A 10 27.31 23.89 -37.69
N LYS A 11 26.11 23.35 -37.52
CA LYS A 11 25.36 23.49 -36.27
C LYS A 11 25.87 22.36 -35.39
N SER A 12 26.78 22.68 -34.47
CA SER A 12 27.23 21.72 -33.46
C SER A 12 26.03 21.30 -32.61
N GLU A 13 25.44 20.15 -32.92
CA GLU A 13 24.45 19.48 -32.07
C GLU A 13 25.18 18.78 -30.93
N GLY A 14 25.78 19.58 -30.03
CA GLY A 14 26.10 19.11 -28.69
C GLY A 14 24.81 18.97 -27.90
N LEU A 15 24.68 17.92 -27.07
CA LEU A 15 23.54 17.74 -26.16
C LEU A 15 23.20 19.08 -25.50
N SER A 16 22.04 19.62 -25.84
CA SER A 16 21.55 20.85 -25.22
C SER A 16 21.39 20.59 -23.73
N ARG A 17 21.85 21.53 -22.90
CA ARG A 17 21.68 21.46 -21.43
C ARG A 17 20.21 21.23 -21.05
N ARG A 18 19.28 21.70 -21.87
CA ARG A 18 17.84 21.46 -21.72
C ARG A 18 17.47 19.99 -21.93
N SER A 19 18.01 19.34 -22.96
CA SER A 19 17.79 17.91 -23.20
C SER A 19 18.38 17.05 -22.08
N VAL A 20 19.52 17.46 -21.51
CA VAL A 20 20.09 16.77 -20.33
C VAL A 20 19.20 16.95 -19.09
N LEU A 21 18.61 18.13 -18.89
CA LEU A 21 17.67 18.39 -17.80
C LEU A 21 16.34 17.64 -18.01
N GLU A 22 15.84 17.55 -19.24
CA GLU A 22 14.62 16.81 -19.58
C GLU A 22 14.81 15.30 -19.38
N LEU A 23 15.91 14.73 -19.87
CA LEU A 23 16.25 13.33 -19.61
C LEU A 23 16.51 13.05 -18.12
N GLY A 24 17.16 13.97 -17.41
CA GLY A 24 17.38 13.86 -15.96
C GLY A 24 16.07 13.90 -15.17
N ALA A 25 15.14 14.78 -15.53
CA ALA A 25 13.82 14.88 -14.88
C ALA A 25 12.96 13.63 -15.13
N LEU A 26 12.96 13.10 -16.35
CA LEU A 26 12.26 11.85 -16.68
C LEU A 26 12.89 10.63 -16.00
N GLY A 27 14.23 10.57 -15.92
CA GLY A 27 14.95 9.51 -15.22
C GLY A 27 14.65 9.48 -13.71
N LEU A 28 14.58 10.64 -13.07
CA LEU A 28 14.21 10.75 -11.65
C LEU A 28 12.74 10.37 -11.41
N ALA A 29 11.83 10.79 -12.29
CA ALA A 29 10.42 10.40 -12.21
C ALA A 29 10.24 8.87 -12.30
N ALA A 30 10.96 8.21 -13.22
CA ALA A 30 10.89 6.75 -13.40
C ALA A 30 11.36 5.96 -12.17
N THR A 31 12.24 6.50 -11.34
CA THR A 31 12.69 5.85 -10.08
C THR A 31 11.68 5.95 -8.93
N MET A 32 10.68 6.83 -9.02
CA MET A 32 9.65 7.02 -7.97
C MET A 32 8.42 6.13 -8.17
N LEU A 33 8.16 5.64 -9.39
CA LEU A 33 7.02 4.76 -9.69
C LEU A 33 7.08 3.35 -9.06
N PRO A 34 8.22 2.66 -8.93
CA PRO A 34 8.27 1.28 -8.43
C PRO A 34 7.79 1.12 -6.99
N GLY A 35 7.91 2.17 -6.17
CA GLY A 35 7.52 2.14 -4.76
C GLY A 35 6.01 2.03 -4.51
N LEU A 36 5.17 2.48 -5.46
CA LEU A 36 3.72 2.44 -5.32
C LEU A 36 3.13 1.07 -5.71
N ALA A 37 3.81 0.30 -6.56
CA ALA A 37 3.31 -0.99 -7.04
C ALA A 37 3.45 -2.12 -6.02
N LEU A 38 4.43 -2.05 -5.10
CA LEU A 38 4.72 -3.11 -4.12
C LEU A 38 3.76 -3.15 -2.93
N ALA A 39 2.92 -2.13 -2.73
CA ALA A 39 1.98 -2.06 -1.62
C ALA A 39 0.67 -2.83 -1.86
N GLN A 40 0.42 -3.32 -3.07
CA GLN A 40 -0.90 -3.82 -3.47
C GLN A 40 -1.17 -5.30 -3.16
N ASP A 41 -0.16 -6.11 -2.85
CA ASP A 41 -0.34 -7.57 -2.77
C ASP A 41 -0.68 -8.13 -1.38
N LYS A 42 -0.43 -7.39 -0.29
CA LYS A 42 -0.69 -7.92 1.06
C LYS A 42 -2.04 -7.45 1.60
N LYS A 43 -2.99 -8.37 1.71
CA LYS A 43 -4.25 -8.13 2.44
C LYS A 43 -3.96 -7.78 3.89
N LEU A 44 -4.60 -6.72 4.39
CA LEU A 44 -4.52 -6.34 5.80
C LEU A 44 -5.23 -7.39 6.66
N LYS A 45 -4.54 -7.98 7.63
CA LYS A 45 -5.14 -8.93 8.58
C LYS A 45 -5.73 -8.19 9.76
N VAL A 46 -7.04 -8.36 9.96
CA VAL A 46 -7.80 -7.72 11.04
C VAL A 46 -8.42 -8.78 11.93
N ALA A 47 -8.18 -8.68 13.23
CA ALA A 47 -8.80 -9.53 14.25
C ALA A 47 -9.74 -8.72 15.14
N ALA A 48 -10.83 -9.34 15.61
CA ALA A 48 -11.69 -8.78 16.65
C ALA A 48 -11.88 -9.76 17.81
N ILE A 49 -11.89 -9.25 19.03
CA ILE A 49 -12.08 -10.02 20.27
C ILE A 49 -13.34 -9.47 20.95
N PHE A 50 -14.37 -10.30 21.09
CA PHE A 50 -15.61 -9.88 21.72
C PHE A 50 -15.84 -10.67 23.01
N ALA A 51 -16.10 -9.95 24.10
CA ALA A 51 -16.44 -10.57 25.38
C ALA A 51 -17.84 -11.19 25.36
N THR A 52 -18.76 -10.60 24.58
CA THR A 52 -20.13 -11.08 24.40
C THR A 52 -20.33 -11.70 23.02
N PRO A 53 -21.43 -12.44 22.80
CA PRO A 53 -21.75 -13.01 21.49
C PRO A 53 -21.99 -11.95 20.41
N THR A 54 -21.73 -12.30 19.16
CA THR A 54 -21.93 -11.41 18.00
C THR A 54 -23.40 -11.11 17.69
N GLU A 55 -24.34 -11.79 18.33
CA GLU A 55 -25.78 -11.49 18.25
C GLU A 55 -26.19 -10.26 19.09
N GLU A 56 -25.36 -9.82 20.04
CA GLU A 56 -25.66 -8.62 20.85
C GLU A 56 -25.61 -7.34 19.99
N PRO A 57 -26.55 -6.38 20.14
CA PRO A 57 -26.72 -5.30 19.17
C PRO A 57 -25.46 -4.48 18.87
N TRP A 58 -24.68 -4.14 19.89
CA TRP A 58 -23.45 -3.35 19.73
C TRP A 58 -22.34 -4.15 19.03
N VAL A 59 -22.12 -5.39 19.44
CA VAL A 59 -21.10 -6.27 18.86
C VAL A 59 -21.47 -6.65 17.43
N HIS A 60 -22.76 -6.88 17.18
CA HIS A 60 -23.29 -7.20 15.86
C HIS A 60 -22.94 -6.11 14.83
N GLN A 61 -23.10 -4.84 15.20
CA GLN A 61 -22.78 -3.74 14.28
C GLN A 61 -21.29 -3.70 13.93
N ILE A 62 -20.40 -3.92 14.90
CA ILE A 62 -18.95 -3.99 14.65
C ILE A 62 -18.63 -5.17 13.72
N HIS A 63 -19.23 -6.33 13.99
CA HIS A 63 -19.02 -7.54 13.19
C HIS A 63 -19.47 -7.35 11.73
N VAL A 64 -20.67 -6.81 11.51
CA VAL A 64 -21.18 -6.53 10.16
C VAL A 64 -20.34 -5.48 9.43
N ALA A 65 -19.85 -4.46 10.14
CA ALA A 65 -18.95 -3.46 9.55
C ALA A 65 -17.62 -4.09 9.09
N LEU A 66 -17.05 -5.00 9.88
CA LEU A 66 -15.82 -5.71 9.52
C LEU A 66 -16.03 -6.72 8.38
N GLN A 67 -17.16 -7.42 8.35
CA GLN A 67 -17.54 -8.27 7.21
C GLN A 67 -17.77 -7.45 5.93
N ARG A 68 -18.30 -6.24 6.05
CA ARG A 68 -18.42 -5.32 4.91
C ARG A 68 -17.03 -4.87 4.44
N ALA A 69 -16.13 -4.51 5.35
CA ALA A 69 -14.76 -4.15 5.02
C ALA A 69 -13.99 -5.31 4.37
N GLU A 70 -14.21 -6.56 4.79
CA GLU A 70 -13.65 -7.76 4.14
C GLU A 70 -14.05 -7.85 2.66
N LYS A 71 -15.33 -7.57 2.36
CA LYS A 71 -15.85 -7.59 0.99
C LYS A 71 -15.43 -6.39 0.15
N GLU A 72 -15.46 -5.18 0.71
CA GLU A 72 -15.26 -3.93 -0.03
C GLU A 72 -13.80 -3.49 -0.11
N LEU A 73 -13.00 -3.77 0.94
CA LEU A 73 -11.61 -3.35 1.05
C LEU A 73 -10.62 -4.52 0.93
N GLY A 74 -11.10 -5.76 0.92
CA GLY A 74 -10.27 -6.95 0.73
C GLY A 74 -9.39 -7.30 1.94
N ILE A 75 -9.74 -6.87 3.15
CA ILE A 75 -9.07 -7.27 4.39
C ILE A 75 -9.27 -8.77 4.65
N GLU A 76 -8.38 -9.40 5.41
CA GLU A 76 -8.58 -10.75 5.94
C GLU A 76 -9.11 -10.63 7.38
N TYR A 77 -10.37 -10.98 7.60
CA TYR A 77 -11.04 -10.77 8.88
C TYR A 77 -11.20 -12.08 9.67
N LYS A 78 -10.79 -12.09 10.94
CA LYS A 78 -11.13 -13.14 11.91
C LYS A 78 -11.66 -12.56 13.21
N TRP A 79 -12.42 -13.34 13.95
CA TRP A 79 -12.88 -12.94 15.28
C TRP A 79 -12.90 -14.10 16.27
N SER A 80 -12.87 -13.74 17.55
CA SER A 80 -13.19 -14.60 18.68
C SER A 80 -14.33 -13.95 19.44
N GLU A 81 -15.35 -14.71 19.80
CA GLU A 81 -16.47 -14.26 20.63
C GLU A 81 -16.54 -15.06 21.93
N LYS A 82 -17.32 -14.54 22.91
CA LYS A 82 -17.47 -15.16 24.23
C LYS A 82 -16.12 -15.32 24.96
N VAL A 83 -15.20 -14.38 24.74
CA VAL A 83 -13.89 -14.40 25.38
C VAL A 83 -14.01 -13.91 26.82
N GLN A 84 -13.68 -14.78 27.77
CA GLN A 84 -13.65 -14.44 29.18
C GLN A 84 -12.61 -13.35 29.46
N THR A 85 -12.89 -12.43 30.38
CA THR A 85 -11.98 -11.33 30.73
C THR A 85 -10.59 -11.82 31.14
N ALA A 86 -10.51 -12.95 31.85
CA ALA A 86 -9.25 -13.55 32.28
C ALA A 86 -8.39 -14.05 31.09
N ASP A 87 -9.03 -14.45 29.99
CA ASP A 87 -8.38 -14.98 28.79
C ASP A 87 -8.08 -13.92 27.73
N PHE A 88 -8.63 -12.71 27.89
CA PHE A 88 -8.57 -11.66 26.87
C PHE A 88 -7.13 -11.31 26.45
N SER A 89 -6.23 -11.17 27.43
CA SER A 89 -4.80 -10.88 27.17
C SER A 89 -4.09 -12.01 26.43
N ARG A 90 -4.47 -13.27 26.69
CA ARG A 90 -3.94 -14.44 25.98
C ARG A 90 -4.39 -14.41 24.52
N VAL A 91 -5.69 -14.24 24.28
CA VAL A 91 -6.27 -14.20 22.92
C VAL A 91 -5.69 -13.03 22.11
N MET A 92 -5.55 -11.85 22.73
CA MET A 92 -4.91 -10.70 22.09
C MET A 92 -3.45 -10.99 21.70
N ARG A 93 -2.70 -11.67 22.56
CA ARG A 93 -1.32 -12.08 22.25
C ARG A 93 -1.26 -13.11 21.13
N GLU A 94 -2.19 -14.06 21.07
CA GLU A 94 -2.27 -15.05 19.98
C GLU A 94 -2.48 -14.35 18.63
N TYR A 95 -3.35 -13.34 18.55
CA TYR A 95 -3.52 -12.53 17.34
C TYR A 95 -2.28 -11.68 17.01
N ALA A 96 -1.65 -11.07 18.01
CA ALA A 96 -0.42 -10.30 17.79
C ALA A 96 0.72 -11.19 17.25
N GLN A 97 0.89 -12.39 17.80
CA GLN A 97 1.88 -13.38 17.32
C GLN A 97 1.49 -13.98 15.96
N GLY A 98 0.20 -14.05 15.65
CA GLY A 98 -0.34 -14.49 14.36
C GLY A 98 -0.13 -13.51 13.20
N GLY A 99 0.51 -12.36 13.46
CA GLY A 99 0.85 -11.37 12.44
C GLY A 99 -0.35 -10.56 11.95
N TYR A 100 -1.36 -10.35 12.80
CA TYR A 100 -2.45 -9.43 12.53
C TYR A 100 -1.99 -7.99 12.70
N GLU A 101 -2.20 -7.16 11.69
CA GLU A 101 -1.80 -5.75 11.73
C GLU A 101 -2.77 -4.88 12.55
N LEU A 102 -4.04 -5.28 12.66
CA LEU A 102 -5.03 -4.61 13.49
C LEU A 102 -5.77 -5.63 14.36
N VAL A 103 -5.79 -5.38 15.67
CA VAL A 103 -6.57 -6.17 16.65
C VAL A 103 -7.53 -5.23 17.37
N LEU A 104 -8.82 -5.53 17.28
CA LEU A 104 -9.93 -4.84 17.93
C LEU A 104 -10.40 -5.66 19.14
N GLY A 105 -10.79 -5.01 20.22
CA GLY A 105 -11.17 -5.65 21.48
C GLY A 105 -12.19 -4.86 22.26
#